data_AF-A0A961HYZ5-F1
#
_entry.id   AF-A0A961HYZ5-F1
#
_cell.length_a   1.000
_cell.length_b   1.000
_cell.length_c   1.000
_cell.angle_alpha   90.00
_cell.angle_beta   90.00
_cell.angle_gamma   90.00
#
_symmetry.space_group_name_H-M   'P 1'
#
loop_
_entity.id
_entity.type
_entity.pdbx_description
1 polymer ?
#
loop_
_entity_poly.entity_id
_entity_poly.type
_entity_poly.pdbx_seq_one_letter_code
_entity_poly.pdbx_strand_id
1 'polypeptide(L)'
;MRFPALSPRARLCAGTAALTLVAACGQQPLDFDLRGNVGAFSTAEAAQTATADRPAPDARGVITYPNYQVAVARRGDTVASVAARVGLPADELARFNGIEPGVPLREGEVIALPRKVAAAAPAPGSVDIQSLAGNAISSAPDTSPVQTTELKPAATAVPAPQAGPEPV
;
A
#
# COMPACT_ATOMS: atom_id res chain seq x y z
N MET A 1 -15.30 39.46 -51.19
CA MET A 1 -15.93 38.63 -50.15
C MET A 1 -15.63 39.25 -48.80
N ARG A 2 -16.65 39.61 -48.01
CA ARG A 2 -16.54 40.38 -46.77
C ARG A 2 -16.80 39.40 -45.62
N PHE A 3 -15.75 38.99 -44.89
CA PHE A 3 -15.92 38.05 -43.77
C PHE A 3 -16.67 38.74 -42.63
N PRO A 4 -17.71 38.11 -42.03
CA PRO A 4 -18.43 38.70 -40.92
C PRO A 4 -17.50 38.83 -39.70
N ALA A 5 -17.44 40.02 -39.12
CA ALA A 5 -16.64 40.27 -37.92
C ALA A 5 -17.26 39.54 -36.72
N LEU A 6 -16.60 38.47 -36.24
CA LEU A 6 -17.02 37.79 -35.00
C LEU A 6 -16.99 38.76 -33.81
N SER A 7 -18.07 38.75 -33.03
CA SER A 7 -18.21 39.54 -31.81
C SER A 7 -17.12 39.19 -30.78
N PRO A 8 -16.70 40.13 -29.91
CA PRO A 8 -15.65 39.88 -28.93
C PRO A 8 -16.00 38.73 -27.97
N ARG A 9 -17.30 38.51 -27.70
CA ARG A 9 -17.79 37.37 -26.92
C ARG A 9 -17.61 36.04 -27.63
N ALA A 10 -17.86 35.98 -28.94
CA ALA A 10 -17.62 34.78 -29.74
C ALA A 10 -16.13 34.43 -29.83
N ARG A 11 -15.25 35.44 -29.90
CA ARG A 11 -13.79 35.25 -29.87
C ARG A 11 -13.30 34.74 -28.51
N LEU A 12 -13.85 35.28 -27.42
CA LEU A 12 -13.53 34.81 -26.07
C LEU A 12 -13.96 33.36 -25.86
N CYS A 13 -15.20 33.00 -26.26
CA CYS A 13 -15.71 31.63 -26.14
C CYS A 13 -14.92 30.63 -27.02
N ALA A 14 -14.54 31.03 -28.24
CA ALA A 14 -13.71 30.19 -29.11
C ALA A 14 -12.29 30.00 -28.53
N GLY A 15 -11.71 31.05 -27.94
CA GLY A 15 -10.41 30.98 -27.27
C GLY A 15 -10.42 30.08 -26.03
N THR A 16 -11.45 30.17 -25.20
CA THR A 16 -11.60 29.30 -24.03
C THR A 16 -11.85 27.85 -24.43
N ALA A 17 -12.67 27.61 -25.46
CA ALA A 17 -12.92 26.26 -25.97
C ALA A 17 -11.67 25.61 -26.56
N ALA A 18 -10.83 26.39 -27.27
CA ALA A 18 -9.54 25.91 -27.78
C ALA A 18 -8.57 25.57 -26.64
N LEU A 19 -8.51 26.41 -25.60
CA LEU A 19 -7.66 26.13 -24.43
C LEU A 19 -8.10 24.86 -23.68
N THR A 20 -9.40 24.64 -23.52
CA THR A 20 -9.92 23.43 -22.86
C THR A 20 -9.75 22.17 -23.70
N LEU A 21 -9.87 22.28 -25.03
CA LEU A 21 -9.60 21.17 -25.95
C LEU A 21 -8.12 20.74 -25.95
N VAL A 22 -7.20 21.70 -25.87
CA VAL A 22 -5.75 21.41 -25.79
C VAL A 22 -5.37 20.79 -24.44
N ALA A 23 -5.98 21.26 -23.34
CA ALA A 23 -5.74 20.69 -22.01
C ALA A 23 -6.28 19.25 -21.85
N ALA A 24 -7.29 18.85 -22.62
CA ALA A 24 -7.89 17.53 -22.54
C ALA A 24 -7.08 16.42 -23.25
N CYS A 25 -6.17 16.77 -24.17
CA CYS A 25 -5.35 15.80 -24.91
C CYS A 25 -4.01 15.45 -24.24
N GLY A 26 -3.69 16.05 -23.09
CA GLY A 26 -2.44 15.80 -22.36
C GLY A 26 -2.72 15.57 -20.87
N GLN A 27 -3.17 14.37 -20.52
CA GLN A 27 -3.40 13.96 -19.12
C GLN A 27 -2.10 13.59 -18.38
N GLN A 28 -0.93 13.74 -19.00
CA GLN A 28 0.35 13.52 -18.32
C GLN A 28 0.67 14.73 -17.43
N PRO A 29 1.03 14.51 -16.15
CA PRO A 29 1.54 15.57 -15.29
C PRO A 29 2.75 16.21 -15.96
N LEU A 30 2.79 17.54 -15.97
CA LEU A 30 3.93 18.29 -16.51
C LEU A 30 5.19 17.93 -15.70
N ASP A 31 6.10 17.17 -16.32
CA ASP A 31 7.39 16.84 -15.72
C ASP A 31 8.34 18.04 -15.88
N PHE A 32 8.69 18.67 -14.76
CA PHE A 32 9.64 19.78 -14.72
C PHE A 32 11.11 19.29 -14.84
N ASP A 33 11.35 17.98 -14.92
CA ASP A 33 12.66 17.40 -15.20
C ASP A 33 12.94 17.30 -16.71
N LEU A 34 13.62 18.32 -17.25
CA LEU A 34 13.99 18.37 -18.68
C LEU A 34 15.01 17.31 -19.10
N ARG A 35 15.58 16.53 -18.17
CA ARG A 35 16.54 15.46 -18.50
C ARG A 35 15.89 14.34 -19.32
N GLY A 36 14.59 14.11 -19.18
CA GLY A 36 13.86 13.15 -20.03
C GLY A 36 13.79 13.56 -21.51
N ASN A 37 13.91 14.86 -21.81
CA ASN A 37 13.76 15.40 -23.16
C ASN A 37 15.02 15.28 -24.04
N VAL A 38 16.15 14.85 -23.47
CA VAL A 38 17.43 14.64 -24.18
C VAL A 38 17.77 13.15 -24.40
N GLY A 39 16.77 12.28 -24.37
CA GLY A 39 16.93 10.84 -24.64
C GLY A 39 17.46 10.02 -23.47
N ALA A 40 17.46 10.57 -22.26
CA ALA A 40 17.74 9.83 -21.03
C ALA A 40 16.46 9.15 -20.50
N PHE A 41 16.60 7.95 -19.93
CA PHE A 41 15.49 7.24 -19.28
C PHE A 41 14.97 8.04 -18.07
N SER A 42 13.68 8.38 -18.06
CA SER A 42 13.03 9.06 -16.92
C SER A 42 12.57 8.05 -15.87
N THR A 43 12.85 8.32 -14.60
CA THR A 43 12.32 7.55 -13.45
C THR A 43 11.07 8.18 -12.84
N ALA A 44 10.55 9.27 -13.43
CA ALA A 44 9.44 10.04 -12.88
C ALA A 44 8.16 9.20 -12.75
N GLU A 45 7.84 8.38 -13.76
CA GLU A 45 6.66 7.50 -13.74
C GLU A 45 6.73 6.46 -12.61
N ALA A 46 7.91 5.87 -12.40
CA ALA A 46 8.13 4.91 -11.33
C ALA A 46 7.98 5.56 -9.93
N ALA A 47 8.48 6.79 -9.76
CA ALA A 47 8.36 7.53 -8.50
C ALA A 47 6.91 7.96 -8.20
N GLN A 48 6.16 8.40 -9.22
CA GLN A 48 4.75 8.78 -9.09
C GLN A 48 3.88 7.57 -8.74
N THR A 49 4.09 6.44 -9.43
CA THR A 49 3.35 5.20 -9.16
C THR A 49 3.62 4.69 -7.75
N ALA A 50 4.88 4.74 -7.29
CA ALA A 50 5.26 4.29 -5.95
C ALA A 50 4.63 5.10 -4.80
N THR A 51 4.22 6.35 -5.06
CA THR A 51 3.58 7.22 -4.05
C THR A 51 2.06 7.24 -4.12
N ALA A 52 1.46 6.78 -5.24
CA ALA A 52 0.01 6.76 -5.44
C ALA A 52 -0.73 5.85 -4.44
N ASP A 53 -0.15 4.71 -4.09
CA ASP A 53 -0.78 3.69 -3.24
C ASP A 53 -0.47 3.83 -1.74
N ARG A 54 0.09 4.97 -1.30
CA ARG A 54 0.44 5.15 0.12
C ARG A 54 -0.83 5.19 0.99
N PRO A 55 -1.02 4.23 1.92
CA PRO A 55 -2.18 4.25 2.82
C PRO A 55 -2.16 5.47 3.75
N ALA A 56 -3.34 5.92 4.16
CA ALA A 56 -3.47 7.00 5.13
C ALA A 56 -2.91 6.57 6.51
N PRO A 57 -2.18 7.45 7.22
CA PRO A 57 -1.73 7.18 8.58
C PRO A 57 -2.89 7.06 9.58
N ASP A 58 -2.71 6.26 10.63
CA ASP A 58 -3.65 6.18 11.75
C ASP A 58 -3.64 7.46 12.63
N ALA A 59 -4.45 7.47 13.71
CA ALA A 59 -4.53 8.60 14.65
C ALA A 59 -3.21 8.89 15.40
N ARG A 60 -2.21 8.00 15.34
CA ARG A 60 -0.84 8.19 15.86
C ARG A 60 0.16 8.51 14.75
N GLY A 61 -0.28 8.55 13.50
CA GLY A 61 0.57 8.74 12.34
C GLY A 61 1.25 7.47 11.85
N VAL A 62 0.83 6.28 12.28
CA VAL A 62 1.41 5.01 11.84
C VAL A 62 0.77 4.55 10.53
N ILE A 63 1.60 4.19 9.55
CA ILE A 63 1.19 3.52 8.31
C ILE A 63 1.66 2.07 8.40
N THR A 64 0.74 1.14 8.13
CA THR A 64 1.03 -0.29 8.14
C THR A 64 1.16 -0.83 6.73
N TYR A 65 2.29 -1.49 6.47
CA TYR A 65 2.55 -2.29 5.29
C TYR A 65 2.55 -3.78 5.68
N PRO A 66 2.49 -4.72 4.72
CA PRO A 66 2.47 -6.16 5.02
C PRO A 66 3.63 -6.60 5.94
N ASN A 67 4.84 -6.10 5.65
CA ASN A 67 6.06 -6.56 6.28
C ASN A 67 6.64 -5.58 7.32
N TYR A 68 6.22 -4.31 7.32
CA TYR A 68 6.81 -3.27 8.18
C TYR A 68 5.80 -2.16 8.50
N GLN A 69 6.18 -1.28 9.41
CA GLN A 69 5.41 -0.10 9.79
C GLN A 69 6.31 1.13 9.84
N VAL A 70 5.73 2.28 9.55
CA VAL A 70 6.39 3.57 9.65
C VAL A 70 5.49 4.56 10.37
N ALA A 71 6.08 5.54 11.06
CA ALA A 71 5.37 6.65 11.67
C ALA A 71 5.66 7.94 10.92
N VAL A 72 4.63 8.74 10.68
CA VAL A 72 4.73 10.06 10.06
C VAL A 72 4.84 11.11 11.15
N ALA A 73 5.90 11.90 11.10
CA ALA A 73 6.15 13.02 11.98
C ALA A 73 5.17 14.17 11.71
N ARG A 74 4.74 14.81 12.79
CA ARG A 74 3.90 16.00 12.80
C ARG A 74 4.78 17.23 13.01
N ARG A 75 4.21 18.40 12.73
CA ARG A 75 4.91 19.66 12.98
C ARG A 75 5.33 19.78 14.44
N GLY A 76 6.64 19.96 14.67
CA GLY A 76 7.22 20.10 16.00
C GLY A 76 7.52 18.78 16.71
N ASP A 77 7.41 17.64 16.03
CA ASP A 77 7.83 16.36 16.60
C ASP A 77 9.35 16.26 16.76
N THR A 78 9.76 15.42 17.69
CA THR A 78 11.11 14.86 17.79
C THR A 78 11.01 13.34 17.75
N VAL A 79 12.13 12.62 17.60
CA VAL A 79 12.08 11.15 17.70
C VAL A 79 11.53 10.70 19.05
N ALA A 80 11.86 11.40 20.14
CA ALA A 80 11.32 11.12 21.46
C ALA A 80 9.80 11.31 21.53
N SER A 81 9.24 12.37 20.93
CA SER A 81 7.78 12.59 20.91
C SER A 81 7.06 11.55 20.06
N VAL A 82 7.63 11.16 18.91
CA VAL A 82 7.11 10.08 18.06
C VAL A 82 7.12 8.77 18.81
N ALA A 83 8.23 8.42 19.45
CA ALA A 83 8.38 7.20 20.24
C ALA A 83 7.33 7.10 21.35
N ALA A 84 7.13 8.19 22.12
CA ALA A 84 6.10 8.28 23.13
C ALA A 84 4.68 8.08 22.56
N ARG A 85 4.40 8.66 21.38
CA ARG A 85 3.10 8.53 20.70
C ARG A 85 2.80 7.11 20.22
N VAL A 86 3.82 6.38 19.75
CA VAL A 86 3.65 5.01 19.24
C VAL A 86 3.87 3.93 20.31
N GLY A 87 4.33 4.31 21.51
CA GLY A 87 4.57 3.40 22.63
C GLY A 87 5.89 2.63 22.53
N LEU A 88 6.91 3.22 21.92
CA LEU A 88 8.27 2.66 21.81
C LEU A 88 9.25 3.46 22.66
N PRO A 89 10.35 2.84 23.13
CA PRO A 89 11.41 3.57 23.80
C PRO A 89 12.16 4.47 22.80
N ALA A 90 12.40 5.72 23.20
CA ALA A 90 13.00 6.74 22.34
C ALA A 90 14.40 6.36 21.84
N ASP A 91 15.23 5.76 22.71
CA ASP A 91 16.60 5.35 22.36
C ASP A 91 16.63 4.25 21.30
N GLU A 92 15.68 3.31 21.34
CA GLU A 92 15.56 2.25 20.34
C GLU A 92 15.20 2.85 18.97
N LEU A 93 14.19 3.73 18.95
CA LEU A 93 13.72 4.37 17.73
C LEU A 93 14.80 5.29 17.12
N ALA A 94 15.50 6.04 17.98
CA ALA A 94 16.60 6.91 17.61
C ALA A 94 17.75 6.13 16.96
N ARG A 95 18.21 5.05 17.61
CA ARG A 95 19.28 4.20 17.08
C ARG A 95 18.88 3.54 15.76
N PHE A 96 17.62 3.08 15.64
CA PHE A 96 17.13 2.44 14.43
C PHE A 96 17.10 3.38 13.22
N ASN A 97 16.78 4.66 13.44
CA ASN A 97 16.70 5.67 12.37
C ASN A 97 18.00 6.47 12.19
N GLY A 98 18.98 6.32 13.09
CA GLY A 98 20.21 7.12 13.06
C GLY A 98 19.99 8.59 13.39
N ILE A 99 18.96 8.91 14.19
CA ILE A 99 18.57 10.29 14.54
C ILE A 99 18.58 10.41 16.06
N GLU A 100 19.17 11.47 16.59
CA GLU A 100 19.22 11.70 18.04
C GLU A 100 17.83 12.04 18.61
N PRO A 101 17.45 11.56 19.82
CA PRO A 101 16.07 11.65 20.32
C PRO A 101 15.45 13.05 20.37
N GLY A 102 16.29 14.07 20.59
CA GLY A 102 15.88 15.47 20.74
C GLY A 102 15.88 16.30 19.45
N VAL A 103 16.30 15.73 18.32
CA VAL A 103 16.36 16.46 17.05
C VAL A 103 14.93 16.72 16.56
N PRO A 104 14.61 17.98 16.18
CA PRO A 104 13.31 18.31 15.60
C PRO A 104 13.17 17.68 14.21
N LEU A 105 12.06 16.98 14.02
CA LEU A 105 11.68 16.35 12.76
C LEU A 105 10.89 17.31 11.89
N ARG A 106 11.00 17.14 10.58
CA ARG A 106 10.20 17.89 9.61
C ARG A 106 8.77 17.35 9.60
N GLU A 107 7.82 18.22 9.27
CA GLU A 107 6.45 17.78 9.05
C GLU A 107 6.40 16.79 7.88
N GLY A 108 5.70 15.66 8.07
CA GLY A 108 5.57 14.62 7.08
C GLY A 108 6.76 13.67 6.97
N GLU A 109 7.81 13.87 7.77
CA GLU A 109 8.98 13.00 7.79
C GLU A 109 8.60 11.57 8.21
N VAL A 110 9.16 10.58 7.55
CA VAL A 110 8.81 9.16 7.77
C VAL A 110 9.87 8.51 8.63
N ILE A 111 9.46 8.06 9.81
CA ILE A 111 10.29 7.38 10.80
C ILE A 111 9.99 5.89 10.74
N ALA A 112 11.02 5.09 10.51
CA ALA A 112 10.89 3.64 10.46
C ALA A 112 10.72 3.08 11.88
N LEU A 113 9.81 2.11 12.05
CA LEU A 113 9.59 1.48 13.35
C LEU A 113 10.38 0.16 13.43
N PRO A 114 11.20 -0.07 14.48
CA PRO A 114 12.01 -1.27 14.62
C PRO A 114 11.18 -2.55 14.83
N ARG A 115 9.94 -2.40 15.31
CA ARG A 115 8.98 -3.49 15.51
C ARG A 115 7.57 -3.01 15.26
N LYS A 116 6.68 -3.95 14.93
CA LYS A 116 5.26 -3.66 14.76
C LYS A 116 4.67 -3.19 16.09
N VAL A 117 4.05 -2.02 16.07
CA VAL A 117 3.22 -1.51 17.16
C VAL A 117 1.78 -1.98 16.94
N ALA A 118 1.06 -2.23 18.03
CA ALA A 118 -0.34 -2.65 17.95
C ALA A 118 -1.10 -1.65 17.07
N ALA A 119 -1.83 -2.18 16.09
CA ALA A 119 -2.67 -1.35 15.24
C ALA A 119 -3.73 -0.67 16.13
N ALA A 120 -3.91 0.64 15.96
CA ALA A 120 -5.12 1.27 16.46
C ALA A 120 -6.32 0.60 15.77
N ALA A 121 -7.47 0.57 16.46
CA ALA A 121 -8.69 -0.05 15.94
C ALA A 121 -8.93 0.36 14.47
N PRO A 122 -9.41 -0.57 13.63
CA PRO A 122 -9.63 -0.35 12.21
C PRO A 122 -10.33 0.98 11.94
N ALA A 123 -9.79 1.78 11.01
CA ALA A 123 -10.44 3.02 10.59
C ALA A 123 -11.88 2.73 10.13
N PRO A 124 -12.84 3.63 10.35
CA PRO A 124 -14.21 3.41 9.90
C PRO A 124 -14.22 3.18 8.37
N GLY A 125 -14.54 1.95 7.96
CA GLY A 125 -14.51 1.50 6.57
C GLY A 125 -13.56 0.34 6.26
N SER A 126 -12.59 0.02 7.13
CA SER A 126 -11.84 -1.24 6.97
C SER A 126 -12.67 -2.41 7.48
N VAL A 127 -12.94 -3.36 6.60
CA VAL A 127 -13.66 -4.59 6.93
C VAL A 127 -12.78 -5.42 7.86
N ASP A 128 -13.21 -5.57 9.11
CA ASP A 128 -12.56 -6.50 10.04
C ASP A 128 -12.79 -7.92 9.53
N ILE A 129 -11.73 -8.51 8.98
CA ILE A 129 -11.74 -9.84 8.37
C ILE A 129 -12.22 -10.88 9.39
N GLN A 130 -11.87 -10.73 10.67
CA GLN A 130 -12.30 -11.66 11.71
C GLN A 130 -13.81 -11.57 11.96
N SER A 131 -14.34 -10.35 12.05
CA SER A 131 -15.78 -10.15 12.19
C SER A 131 -16.55 -10.53 10.92
N LEU A 132 -16.01 -10.27 9.73
CA LEU A 132 -16.60 -10.69 8.45
C LEU A 132 -16.65 -12.21 8.34
N ALA A 133 -15.55 -12.89 8.65
CA ALA A 133 -15.48 -14.35 8.65
C ALA A 133 -16.41 -14.95 9.71
N GLY A 134 -16.42 -14.39 10.93
CA GLY A 134 -17.33 -14.80 12.01
C GLY A 134 -18.79 -14.69 11.60
N ASN A 135 -19.20 -13.55 11.04
CA ASN A 135 -20.57 -13.34 10.57
C ASN A 135 -20.93 -14.27 9.40
N ALA A 136 -20.00 -14.53 8.48
CA ALA A 136 -20.20 -15.47 7.38
C ALA A 136 -20.39 -16.91 7.87
N ILE A 137 -19.61 -17.34 8.87
CA ILE A 137 -19.76 -18.66 9.51
C ILE A 137 -21.10 -18.76 10.23
N SER A 138 -21.46 -17.76 11.04
CA SER A 138 -22.74 -17.77 11.79
C SER A 138 -23.98 -17.63 10.90
N SER A 139 -23.83 -17.05 9.71
CA SER A 139 -24.92 -16.91 8.73
C SER A 139 -24.98 -18.08 7.74
N ALA A 140 -24.00 -18.99 7.75
CA ALA A 140 -24.03 -20.17 6.91
C ALA A 140 -25.15 -21.10 7.39
N PRO A 141 -26.01 -21.60 6.47
CA PRO A 141 -27.03 -22.57 6.86
C PRO A 141 -26.39 -23.88 7.31
N ASP A 142 -26.88 -24.48 8.40
CA ASP A 142 -26.42 -25.76 8.98
C ASP A 142 -26.62 -26.99 8.07
N THR A 143 -26.97 -26.81 6.79
CA THR A 143 -27.56 -27.84 5.94
C THR A 143 -26.60 -28.56 5.00
N SER A 144 -25.30 -28.39 5.16
CA SER A 144 -24.31 -29.22 4.44
C SER A 144 -23.62 -30.17 5.41
N PRO A 145 -23.97 -31.47 5.45
CA PRO A 145 -23.18 -32.43 6.18
C PRO A 145 -21.75 -32.40 5.63
N VAL A 146 -20.76 -32.28 6.52
CA VAL A 146 -19.35 -32.41 6.16
C VAL A 146 -19.16 -33.81 5.57
N GLN A 147 -19.07 -33.90 4.24
CA GLN A 147 -18.83 -35.17 3.56
C GLN A 147 -17.33 -35.45 3.59
N THR A 148 -16.89 -36.24 4.56
CA THR A 148 -15.56 -36.84 4.53
C THR A 148 -15.61 -38.10 3.67
N THR A 149 -15.04 -38.05 2.48
CA THR A 149 -14.80 -39.29 1.71
C THR A 149 -13.60 -40.00 2.32
N GLU A 150 -13.83 -41.07 3.08
CA GLU A 150 -12.74 -41.95 3.52
C GLU A 150 -12.12 -42.63 2.30
N LEU A 151 -10.81 -42.46 2.12
CA LEU A 151 -10.04 -43.21 1.14
C LEU A 151 -9.95 -44.67 1.61
N LYS A 152 -10.24 -45.62 0.70
CA LYS A 152 -10.11 -47.06 0.99
C LYS A 152 -8.72 -47.34 1.57
N PRO A 153 -8.61 -48.01 2.73
CA PRO A 153 -7.32 -48.44 3.27
C PRO A 153 -6.57 -49.22 2.21
N ALA A 154 -5.32 -48.83 1.94
CA ALA A 154 -4.44 -49.59 1.06
C ALA A 154 -4.38 -51.02 1.59
N ALA A 155 -4.81 -51.99 0.79
CA ALA A 155 -4.73 -53.39 1.16
C ALA A 155 -3.25 -53.71 1.42
N THR A 156 -2.95 -54.16 2.64
CA THR A 156 -1.62 -54.66 3.00
C THR A 156 -1.27 -55.79 2.05
N ALA A 157 -0.42 -55.52 1.06
CA ALA A 157 0.19 -56.57 0.26
C ALA A 157 1.01 -57.43 1.23
N VAL A 158 0.55 -58.66 1.47
CA VAL A 158 1.35 -59.67 2.18
C VAL A 158 2.62 -59.84 1.35
N PRO A 159 3.84 -59.62 1.91
CA PRO A 159 5.06 -59.84 1.15
C PRO A 159 5.11 -61.30 0.71
N ALA A 160 5.11 -61.54 -0.60
CA ALA A 160 5.36 -62.87 -1.14
C ALA A 160 6.77 -63.31 -0.71
N PRO A 161 6.99 -64.59 -0.33
CA PRO A 161 8.32 -65.08 0.00
C PRO A 161 9.26 -64.86 -1.20
N GLN A 162 10.34 -64.08 -1.00
CA GLN A 162 11.39 -63.94 -2.01
C GLN A 162 12.13 -65.27 -2.13
N ALA A 163 11.71 -66.10 -3.08
CA ALA A 163 12.46 -67.27 -3.54
C ALA A 163 13.34 -66.83 -4.73
N GLY A 164 14.60 -66.52 -4.46
CA GLY A 164 15.62 -66.26 -5.48
C GLY A 164 17.02 -66.47 -4.89
N PRO A 165 17.95 -67.14 -5.61
CA PRO A 165 19.27 -67.44 -5.07
C PRO A 165 20.10 -66.16 -4.86
N GLU A 166 20.76 -66.05 -3.72
CA GLU A 166 21.79 -65.03 -3.47
C GLU A 166 22.90 -65.11 -4.54
N PRO A 167 23.29 -63.98 -5.15
CA PRO A 167 24.48 -63.94 -5.97
C PRO A 167 25.74 -63.88 -5.09
N VAL A 168 26.70 -64.76 -5.41
CA VAL A 168 28.11 -64.75 -4.98
C VAL A 168 28.87 -63.53 -5.47
#